data_AF-A0A1R0UU81-F1
#
_entry.id   AF-A0A1R0UU81-F1
#
_cell.length_a   1.000
_cell.length_b   1.000
_cell.length_c   1.000
_cell.angle_alpha   90.00
_cell.angle_beta   90.00
_cell.angle_gamma   90.00
#
_symmetry.space_group_name_H-M   'P 1'
#
loop_
_entity.id
_entity.type
_entity.pdbx_description
1 polymer ?
#
loop_
_entity_poly.entity_id
_entity_poly.type
_entity_poly.pdbx_seq_one_letter_code
_entity_poly.pdbx_strand_id
1 'polypeptide(L)'
;MGSKKTEIIDIRVDELALSLVGWQAVDAQARLLTESHDRTDHEQQLAVSATFRFLPEDWTERFKDSDGDDFASEVFLTLNRRDIPAPTSNHKWVVLEKIRKATKGLIRVSTKSDTWTRRAPLTAKDLDLRLTAYDLDYVSDLYINSKLSLPGPTTTPLEIIVVDETSADAPRAKVAIAHAYLSKGDYRTTLTVHAEGTFEFGSAECLLKAYVDRHDWADGESTVKDSAPFEVDVPEVKFEILDDSGFLLDNRTCRFHGHIPIDDQGSVPRRQPRWIGRDVIDISKLPGDPHRVVVRVTDGEE
;
A
#
# COMPACT_ATOMS: atom_id res chain seq x y z
N MET A 1 10.82 -40.99 -0.59
CA MET A 1 10.14 -40.41 0.60
C MET A 1 10.51 -38.95 0.64
N GLY A 2 9.53 -38.06 0.55
CA GLY A 2 9.79 -36.62 0.66
C GLY A 2 10.14 -36.23 2.10
N SER A 3 10.94 -35.17 2.26
CA SER A 3 11.28 -34.62 3.58
C SER A 3 10.58 -33.29 3.79
N LYS A 4 10.02 -33.08 4.98
CA LYS A 4 9.36 -31.83 5.36
C LYS A 4 10.18 -31.11 6.42
N LYS A 5 10.53 -29.84 6.17
CA LYS A 5 11.29 -28.98 7.07
C LYS A 5 10.52 -27.69 7.32
N THR A 6 10.62 -27.17 8.54
CA THR A 6 10.06 -25.88 8.92
C THR A 6 11.16 -25.02 9.54
N GLU A 7 11.24 -23.76 9.13
CA GLU A 7 12.18 -22.77 9.67
C GLU A 7 11.40 -21.56 10.20
N ILE A 8 11.83 -21.01 11.34
CA ILE A 8 11.27 -19.77 11.89
C ILE A 8 11.84 -18.60 11.09
N ILE A 9 10.97 -17.64 10.73
CA ILE A 9 11.37 -16.38 10.11
C ILE A 9 11.02 -15.24 11.07
N ASP A 10 11.96 -14.32 11.24
CA ASP A 10 11.72 -13.09 12.01
C ASP A 10 10.79 -12.16 11.23
N ILE A 11 9.79 -11.60 11.91
CA ILE A 11 8.92 -10.57 11.36
C ILE A 11 9.31 -9.23 11.98
N ARG A 12 9.69 -8.26 11.14
CA ARG A 12 9.88 -6.88 11.58
C ARG A 12 8.52 -6.21 11.73
N VAL A 13 8.17 -5.81 12.94
CA VAL A 13 6.94 -5.06 13.20
C VAL A 13 7.26 -3.57 13.12
N ASP A 14 6.56 -2.85 12.25
CA ASP A 14 6.60 -1.40 12.20
C ASP A 14 5.61 -0.81 13.20
N GLU A 15 6.02 -0.77 14.47
CA GLU A 15 5.18 -0.32 15.59
C GLU A 15 4.68 1.11 15.39
N LEU A 16 5.48 2.00 14.79
CA LEU A 16 5.06 3.37 14.53
C LEU A 16 3.96 3.41 13.47
N ALA A 17 4.14 2.71 12.35
CA ALA A 17 3.10 2.67 11.32
C ALA A 17 1.77 2.11 11.84
N LEU A 18 1.83 1.05 12.65
CA LEU A 18 0.64 0.43 13.22
C LEU A 18 -0.04 1.35 14.24
N SER A 19 0.72 1.97 15.14
CA SER A 19 0.15 2.80 16.20
C SER A 19 -0.56 4.04 15.66
N LEU A 20 -0.05 4.65 14.59
CA LEU A 20 -0.67 5.81 13.94
C LEU A 20 -2.09 5.52 13.43
N VAL A 21 -2.40 4.27 13.11
CA VAL A 21 -3.72 3.81 12.65
C VAL A 21 -4.45 2.96 13.71
N GLY A 22 -4.04 3.07 14.97
CA GLY A 22 -4.70 2.43 16.11
C GLY A 22 -4.43 0.93 16.26
N TRP A 23 -3.43 0.36 15.58
CA TRP A 23 -3.06 -1.05 15.72
C TRP A 23 -1.86 -1.25 16.63
N GLN A 24 -1.93 -2.32 17.43
CA GLN A 24 -0.79 -2.84 18.18
C GLN A 24 -0.63 -4.32 17.84
N ALA A 25 0.57 -4.74 17.42
CA ALA A 25 0.91 -6.15 17.31
C ALA A 25 1.26 -6.70 18.70
N VAL A 26 0.52 -7.70 19.17
CA VAL A 26 0.76 -8.35 20.48
C VAL A 26 1.72 -9.52 20.33
N ASP A 27 1.59 -10.27 19.25
CA ASP A 27 2.45 -11.40 18.89
C ASP A 27 2.41 -11.59 17.38
N ALA A 28 3.55 -11.94 16.78
CA ALA A 28 3.66 -12.20 15.35
C ALA A 28 4.73 -13.27 15.09
N GLN A 29 4.34 -14.33 14.39
CA GLN A 29 5.19 -15.48 14.10
C GLN A 29 5.07 -15.88 12.64
N ALA A 30 6.21 -16.17 12.02
CA ALA A 30 6.29 -16.68 10.66
C ALA A 30 7.09 -17.97 10.60
N ARG A 31 6.69 -18.84 9.67
CA ARG A 31 7.39 -20.09 9.38
C ARG A 31 7.49 -20.30 7.88
N LEU A 32 8.68 -20.64 7.42
CA LEU A 32 8.91 -21.19 6.08
C LEU A 32 8.75 -22.69 6.14
N LEU A 33 7.77 -23.21 5.41
CA LEU A 33 7.62 -24.63 5.17
C LEU A 33 8.34 -24.99 3.88
N THR A 34 9.12 -26.08 3.90
CA THR A 34 9.77 -26.67 2.72
C THR A 34 9.45 -28.15 2.66
N GLU A 35 8.83 -28.59 1.58
CA GLU A 35 8.59 -29.99 1.25
C GLU A 35 9.47 -30.37 0.06
N SER A 36 10.41 -31.29 0.28
CA SER A 36 11.33 -31.77 -0.76
C SER A 36 10.82 -33.10 -1.30
N HIS A 37 10.47 -33.17 -2.58
CA HIS A 37 10.01 -34.39 -3.23
C HIS A 37 11.17 -35.18 -3.85
N ASP A 38 12.12 -34.47 -4.46
CA ASP A 38 13.40 -35.00 -4.94
C ASP A 38 14.58 -34.03 -4.67
N ARG A 39 15.71 -34.19 -5.36
CA ARG A 39 16.92 -33.34 -5.17
C ARG A 39 16.79 -31.93 -5.77
N THR A 40 15.80 -31.70 -6.61
CA THR A 40 15.63 -30.49 -7.44
C THR A 40 14.21 -29.95 -7.41
N ASP A 41 13.31 -30.57 -6.67
CA ASP A 41 11.91 -30.20 -6.57
C ASP A 41 11.55 -29.97 -5.09
N HIS A 42 11.53 -28.68 -4.73
CA HIS A 42 11.19 -28.21 -3.40
C HIS A 42 9.99 -27.28 -3.48
N GLU A 43 8.89 -27.67 -2.87
CA GLU A 43 7.74 -26.82 -2.66
C GLU A 43 7.90 -26.04 -1.36
N GLN A 44 7.65 -24.74 -1.42
CA GLN A 44 7.81 -23.85 -0.28
C GLN A 44 6.58 -22.97 -0.08
N GLN A 45 6.25 -22.71 1.17
CA GLN A 45 5.14 -21.85 1.55
C GLN A 45 5.46 -21.13 2.86
N LEU A 46 5.11 -19.85 2.92
CA LEU A 46 5.11 -19.06 4.13
C LEU A 46 3.78 -19.22 4.87
N ALA A 47 3.86 -19.49 6.17
CA ALA A 47 2.72 -19.40 7.08
C ALA A 47 2.99 -18.30 8.11
N VAL A 48 2.04 -17.39 8.30
CA VAL A 48 2.10 -16.31 9.28
C VAL A 48 0.91 -16.40 10.23
N SER A 49 1.18 -16.20 11.51
CA SER A 49 0.19 -16.09 12.56
C SER A 49 0.48 -14.82 13.35
N ALA A 50 -0.52 -13.98 13.56
CA ALA A 50 -0.36 -12.75 14.32
C ALA A 50 -1.59 -12.46 15.16
N THR A 51 -1.38 -11.74 16.26
CA THR A 51 -2.43 -11.25 17.15
C THR A 51 -2.32 -9.75 17.24
N PHE A 52 -3.42 -9.05 16.94
CA PHE A 52 -3.50 -7.60 16.99
C PHE A 52 -4.51 -7.15 18.05
N ARG A 53 -4.24 -5.98 18.62
CA ARG A 53 -5.20 -5.22 19.41
C ARG A 53 -5.46 -3.91 18.69
N PHE A 54 -6.74 -3.55 18.59
CA PHE A 54 -7.15 -2.24 18.10
C PHE A 54 -7.36 -1.29 19.28
N LEU A 55 -6.76 -0.11 19.21
CA LEU A 55 -6.78 0.96 20.20
C LEU A 55 -7.40 2.20 19.52
N PRO A 56 -8.74 2.32 19.51
CA PRO A 56 -9.42 3.44 18.85
C PRO A 56 -9.02 4.80 19.41
N GLU A 57 -8.59 4.87 20.67
CA GLU A 57 -8.07 6.07 21.33
C GLU A 57 -6.74 6.57 20.73
N ASP A 58 -5.95 5.68 20.11
CA ASP A 58 -4.70 6.04 19.44
C ASP A 58 -4.96 6.46 17.98
N TRP A 59 -6.09 6.04 17.40
CA TRP A 59 -6.51 6.41 16.05
C TRP A 59 -7.32 7.72 16.03
N THR A 60 -6.63 8.79 16.46
CA THR A 60 -7.22 10.12 16.68
C THR A 60 -7.50 10.91 15.40
N GLU A 61 -6.76 10.64 14.33
CA GLU A 61 -6.89 11.31 13.03
C GLU A 61 -7.18 10.26 11.96
N ARG A 62 -8.36 10.36 11.34
CA ARG A 62 -8.83 9.44 10.30
C ARG A 62 -8.84 10.16 8.97
N PHE A 63 -8.19 9.55 7.99
CA PHE A 63 -8.05 10.13 6.65
C PHE A 63 -8.87 9.38 5.58
N LYS A 64 -9.57 8.29 5.94
CA LYS A 64 -10.49 7.59 5.05
C LYS A 64 -11.93 7.96 5.40
N ASP A 65 -12.76 8.07 4.36
CA ASP A 65 -14.21 8.32 4.33
C ASP A 65 -14.87 8.41 5.72
N SER A 66 -14.98 9.65 6.22
CA SER A 66 -15.49 9.99 7.54
C SER A 66 -16.98 9.64 7.71
N ASP A 67 -17.73 9.61 6.60
CA ASP A 67 -19.17 9.43 6.53
C ASP A 67 -19.56 8.02 6.06
N GLY A 68 -19.03 6.99 6.72
CA GLY A 68 -19.51 5.62 6.52
C GLY A 68 -18.46 4.53 6.57
N ASP A 69 -17.17 4.86 6.73
CA ASP A 69 -16.15 3.84 6.90
C ASP A 69 -16.25 3.17 8.28
N ASP A 70 -16.93 2.03 8.27
CA ASP A 70 -17.06 1.13 9.41
C ASP A 70 -15.79 0.32 9.68
N PHE A 71 -14.75 0.42 8.84
CA PHE A 71 -13.53 -0.38 8.91
C PHE A 71 -12.37 0.35 9.58
N ALA A 72 -11.56 -0.43 10.30
CA ALA A 72 -10.26 0.06 10.76
C ALA A 72 -9.25 -0.09 9.61
N SER A 73 -8.23 0.78 9.57
CA SER A 73 -7.18 0.72 8.55
C SER A 73 -6.57 -0.67 8.44
N GLU A 74 -6.18 -1.04 7.23
CA GLU A 74 -5.69 -2.37 6.91
C GLU A 74 -4.28 -2.58 7.46
N VAL A 75 -4.03 -3.78 7.99
CA VAL A 75 -2.67 -4.21 8.34
C VAL A 75 -2.11 -5.05 7.21
N PHE A 76 -0.90 -4.71 6.80
CA PHE A 76 -0.20 -5.36 5.70
C PHE A 76 0.92 -6.25 6.20
N LEU A 77 1.02 -7.44 5.61
CA LEU A 77 2.23 -8.23 5.61
C LEU A 77 2.96 -8.01 4.28
N THR A 78 4.23 -7.67 4.38
CA THR A 78 5.13 -7.57 3.23
C THR A 78 6.09 -8.75 3.21
N LEU A 79 6.38 -9.26 2.02
CA LEU A 79 7.38 -10.29 1.77
C LEU A 79 8.37 -9.78 0.75
N ASN A 80 9.64 -9.70 1.15
CA ASN A 80 10.74 -9.38 0.28
C ASN A 80 11.80 -10.49 0.30
N ARG A 81 12.64 -10.49 -0.72
CA ARG A 81 13.83 -11.33 -0.79
C ARG A 81 15.07 -10.49 -0.59
N ARG A 82 15.98 -10.94 0.27
CA ARG A 82 17.19 -10.19 0.61
C ARG A 82 18.25 -10.20 -0.50
N ASP A 83 18.17 -11.16 -1.43
CA ASP A 83 19.11 -11.34 -2.52
C ASP A 83 18.79 -10.49 -3.77
N ILE A 84 17.73 -9.68 -3.73
CA ILE A 84 17.28 -8.88 -4.87
C ILE A 84 17.67 -7.40 -4.69
N PRO A 85 18.28 -6.76 -5.72
CA PRO A 85 18.82 -5.40 -5.63
C PRO A 85 17.76 -4.28 -5.63
N ALA A 86 16.52 -4.57 -5.99
CA ALA A 86 15.40 -3.61 -5.97
C ALA A 86 14.41 -3.97 -4.84
N PRO A 87 13.69 -3.00 -4.26
CA PRO A 87 12.64 -3.28 -3.27
C PRO A 87 11.47 -4.00 -3.96
N THR A 88 11.49 -5.33 -3.97
CA THR A 88 10.49 -6.15 -4.67
C THR A 88 9.37 -6.62 -3.76
N SER A 89 9.02 -5.83 -2.76
CA SER A 89 8.10 -6.28 -1.70
C SER A 89 6.71 -6.55 -2.25
N ASN A 90 6.26 -7.80 -2.12
CA ASN A 90 4.86 -8.13 -2.32
C ASN A 90 4.10 -7.88 -1.02
N HIS A 91 2.87 -7.39 -1.14
CA HIS A 91 2.04 -6.95 -0.02
C HIS A 91 0.82 -7.87 0.08
N LYS A 92 0.28 -8.01 1.29
CA LYS A 92 -0.99 -8.69 1.53
C LYS A 92 -1.69 -8.09 2.73
N TRP A 93 -2.99 -7.81 2.61
CA TRP A 93 -3.84 -7.53 3.75
C TRP A 93 -3.94 -8.75 4.66
N VAL A 94 -3.58 -8.57 5.94
CA VAL A 94 -3.71 -9.60 6.97
C VAL A 94 -4.78 -9.27 8.00
N VAL A 95 -5.17 -8.00 8.13
CA VAL A 95 -6.33 -7.56 8.92
C VAL A 95 -7.17 -6.62 8.06
N LEU A 96 -8.46 -6.96 7.93
CA LEU A 96 -9.52 -6.11 7.39
C LEU A 96 -10.75 -6.37 8.26
N GLU A 97 -11.03 -5.46 9.19
CA GLU A 97 -12.04 -5.68 10.22
C GLU A 97 -12.82 -4.40 10.50
N LYS A 98 -14.12 -4.57 10.77
CA LYS A 98 -14.97 -3.46 11.21
C LYS A 98 -14.52 -2.95 12.57
N ILE A 99 -14.49 -1.64 12.77
CA ILE A 99 -14.15 -0.95 14.03
C ILE A 99 -14.93 -1.56 15.21
N ARG A 100 -16.26 -1.72 15.05
CA ARG A 100 -17.13 -2.30 16.09
C ARG A 100 -16.74 -3.72 16.51
N LYS A 101 -16.12 -4.49 15.62
CA LYS A 101 -15.62 -5.84 15.93
C LYS A 101 -14.20 -5.77 16.49
N ALA A 102 -13.35 -4.93 15.92
CA ALA A 102 -11.97 -4.73 16.32
C ALA A 102 -11.83 -4.25 17.78
N THR A 103 -12.75 -3.42 18.26
CA THR A 103 -12.74 -2.91 19.65
C THR A 103 -13.14 -3.94 20.71
N LYS A 104 -13.71 -5.10 20.32
CA LYS A 104 -14.22 -6.09 21.29
C LYS A 104 -13.13 -6.95 21.92
N GLY A 105 -11.94 -7.00 21.35
CA GLY A 105 -10.86 -7.84 21.88
C GLY A 105 -9.74 -8.08 20.87
N LEU A 106 -8.93 -9.10 21.16
CA LEU A 106 -7.79 -9.46 20.32
C LEU A 106 -8.25 -10.10 19.00
N ILE A 107 -7.67 -9.64 17.90
CA ILE A 107 -7.89 -10.20 16.57
C ILE A 107 -6.73 -11.14 16.27
N ARG A 108 -7.06 -12.42 16.07
CA ARG A 108 -6.09 -13.45 15.68
C ARG A 108 -6.22 -13.74 14.20
N VAL A 109 -5.12 -13.64 13.48
CA VAL A 109 -5.08 -13.91 12.05
C VAL A 109 -4.08 -15.01 11.76
N SER A 110 -4.44 -15.86 10.81
CA SER A 110 -3.53 -16.85 10.25
C SER A 110 -3.64 -16.82 8.75
N THR A 111 -2.51 -16.67 8.08
CA THR A 111 -2.48 -16.57 6.63
C THR A 111 -1.35 -17.40 6.06
N LYS A 112 -1.53 -17.83 4.83
CA LYS A 112 -0.52 -18.54 4.06
C LYS A 112 -0.29 -17.80 2.75
N SER A 113 0.95 -17.86 2.29
CA SER A 113 1.31 -17.47 0.94
C SER A 113 0.82 -18.49 -0.09
N ASP A 114 0.99 -18.16 -1.37
CA ASP A 114 1.00 -19.19 -2.39
C ASP A 114 2.14 -20.19 -2.15
N THR A 115 1.99 -21.39 -2.71
CA THR A 115 3.08 -22.35 -2.79
C THR A 115 3.94 -21.99 -3.99
N TRP A 116 5.25 -21.99 -3.83
CA TRP A 116 6.20 -21.81 -4.93
C TRP A 116 7.18 -22.98 -4.97
N THR A 117 7.58 -23.36 -6.18
CA THR A 117 8.52 -24.45 -6.42
C THR A 117 9.90 -23.91 -6.75
N ARG A 118 10.95 -24.48 -6.17
CA ARG A 118 12.35 -24.10 -6.46
C ARG A 118 13.28 -25.30 -6.52
N ARG A 119 14.29 -25.19 -7.39
CA ARG A 119 15.42 -26.14 -7.43
C ARG A 119 16.37 -26.02 -6.25
N ALA A 120 16.60 -24.80 -5.79
CA ALA A 120 17.34 -24.51 -4.57
C ALA A 120 16.35 -23.83 -3.60
N PRO A 121 15.98 -24.48 -2.49
CA PRO A 121 15.01 -23.92 -1.56
C PRO A 121 15.60 -22.69 -0.88
N LEU A 122 14.77 -21.67 -0.68
CA LEU A 122 15.11 -20.54 0.17
C LEU A 122 15.18 -20.98 1.63
N THR A 123 16.02 -20.31 2.40
CA THR A 123 16.07 -20.43 3.86
C THR A 123 15.38 -19.24 4.51
N ALA A 124 15.15 -19.30 5.81
CA ALA A 124 14.57 -18.17 6.55
C ALA A 124 15.41 -16.88 6.42
N LYS A 125 16.73 -16.99 6.23
CA LYS A 125 17.64 -15.85 6.11
C LYS A 125 17.53 -15.11 4.79
N ASP A 126 16.97 -15.74 3.77
CA ASP A 126 16.85 -15.17 2.43
C ASP A 126 15.60 -14.28 2.29
N LEU A 127 14.74 -14.29 3.31
CA LEU A 127 13.45 -13.61 3.33
C LEU A 127 13.48 -12.44 4.32
N ASP A 128 12.75 -11.38 3.98
CA ASP A 128 12.43 -10.29 4.89
C ASP A 128 10.90 -10.16 4.97
N LEU A 129 10.38 -10.18 6.20
CA LEU A 129 8.96 -10.01 6.47
C LEU A 129 8.77 -8.75 7.30
N ARG A 130 7.81 -7.91 6.91
CA ARG A 130 7.41 -6.75 7.72
C ARG A 130 5.91 -6.65 7.84
N LEU A 131 5.44 -6.40 9.06
CA LEU A 131 4.08 -5.95 9.34
C LEU A 131 4.06 -4.43 9.40
N THR A 132 3.14 -3.80 8.69
CA THR A 132 3.01 -2.33 8.61
C THR A 132 1.57 -1.94 8.29
N ALA A 133 1.28 -0.64 8.32
CA ALA A 133 0.01 -0.06 7.91
C ALA A 133 0.23 1.33 7.30
N TYR A 134 -0.80 1.80 6.61
CA TYR A 134 -0.86 3.10 5.95
C TYR A 134 -2.22 3.74 6.28
N ASP A 135 -2.27 5.07 6.29
CA ASP A 135 -3.52 5.79 6.46
C ASP A 135 -4.41 5.64 5.21
N LEU A 136 -3.76 5.70 4.06
CA LEU A 136 -4.38 5.63 2.74
C LEU A 136 -3.66 4.57 1.92
N ASP A 137 -4.40 3.67 1.31
CA ASP A 137 -3.80 2.61 0.53
C ASP A 137 -4.61 2.32 -0.72
N TYR A 138 -3.86 2.05 -1.78
CA TYR A 138 -4.34 1.38 -2.97
C TYR A 138 -3.32 0.27 -3.26
N VAL A 139 -3.54 -0.90 -2.68
CA VAL A 139 -2.66 -2.05 -2.89
C VAL A 139 -3.41 -3.09 -3.69
N SER A 140 -3.16 -3.07 -5.00
CA SER A 140 -3.63 -4.06 -5.94
C SER A 140 -2.59 -5.17 -6.10
N ASP A 141 -3.06 -6.40 -6.07
CA ASP A 141 -2.38 -7.53 -6.67
C ASP A 141 -3.12 -7.94 -7.93
N LEU A 142 -2.47 -8.74 -8.78
CA LEU A 142 -3.04 -9.20 -10.05
C LEU A 142 -4.44 -9.84 -9.92
N TYR A 143 -4.79 -10.36 -8.73
CA TYR A 143 -6.13 -10.84 -8.41
C TYR A 143 -6.58 -10.30 -7.04
N ILE A 144 -7.84 -9.83 -6.96
CA ILE A 144 -8.48 -9.30 -5.73
C ILE A 144 -8.37 -10.23 -4.50
N ASN A 145 -8.13 -11.54 -4.69
CA ASN A 145 -7.96 -12.54 -3.62
C ASN A 145 -6.62 -13.29 -3.70
N SER A 146 -5.59 -12.76 -4.39
CA SER A 146 -4.30 -13.46 -4.42
C SER A 146 -3.70 -13.56 -3.02
N LYS A 147 -3.09 -14.71 -2.74
CA LYS A 147 -2.30 -14.84 -1.53
C LYS A 147 -0.98 -14.06 -1.71
N LEU A 148 -0.26 -13.91 -0.61
CA LEU A 148 1.06 -13.29 -0.63
C LEU A 148 1.93 -14.15 -1.55
N SER A 149 2.44 -13.57 -2.62
CA SER A 149 3.29 -14.27 -3.58
C SER A 149 4.75 -13.98 -3.28
N LEU A 150 5.64 -14.93 -3.57
CA LEU A 150 7.07 -14.70 -3.48
C LEU A 150 7.51 -13.73 -4.60
N PRO A 151 8.30 -12.69 -4.30
CA PRO A 151 8.88 -11.84 -5.33
C PRO A 151 9.72 -12.63 -6.33
N GLY A 152 9.59 -12.30 -7.61
CA GLY A 152 10.27 -13.00 -8.69
C GLY A 152 11.79 -12.96 -8.54
N PRO A 153 12.53 -14.02 -8.93
CA PRO A 153 13.97 -14.11 -8.76
C PRO A 153 14.79 -13.15 -9.62
N THR A 154 14.17 -12.60 -10.66
CA THR A 154 14.84 -11.72 -11.59
C THR A 154 13.88 -10.59 -11.90
N THR A 155 14.33 -9.38 -11.55
CA THR A 155 13.61 -8.16 -11.87
C THR A 155 14.43 -7.31 -12.82
N THR A 156 13.74 -6.67 -13.75
CA THR A 156 14.31 -5.66 -14.63
C THR A 156 13.70 -4.32 -14.23
N PRO A 157 14.46 -3.37 -13.67
CA PRO A 157 13.92 -2.07 -13.33
C PRO A 157 13.45 -1.35 -14.60
N LEU A 158 12.34 -0.65 -14.51
CA LEU A 158 11.90 0.28 -15.54
C LEU A 158 12.16 1.72 -15.07
N GLU A 159 12.35 2.63 -16.01
CA GLU A 159 12.40 4.06 -15.69
C GLU A 159 11.07 4.47 -15.04
N ILE A 160 11.16 5.25 -13.98
CA ILE A 160 10.01 5.87 -13.34
C ILE A 160 10.23 7.38 -13.22
N ILE A 161 9.23 8.14 -13.66
CA ILE A 161 9.21 9.59 -13.57
C ILE A 161 8.05 10.00 -12.67
N VAL A 162 8.30 10.86 -11.70
CA VAL A 162 7.24 11.47 -10.90
C VAL A 162 6.96 12.86 -11.46
N VAL A 163 5.71 13.13 -11.80
CA VAL A 163 5.23 14.42 -12.29
C VAL A 163 4.13 14.90 -11.37
N ASP A 164 4.28 16.08 -10.82
CA ASP A 164 3.26 16.74 -10.01
C ASP A 164 2.60 17.85 -10.84
N GLU A 165 1.32 17.65 -11.15
CA GLU A 165 0.46 18.59 -11.90
C GLU A 165 -0.64 19.18 -11.03
N THR A 166 -0.51 19.07 -9.70
CA THR A 166 -1.42 19.74 -8.77
C THR A 166 -1.36 21.26 -8.98
N SER A 167 -2.53 21.87 -9.14
CA SER A 167 -2.66 23.32 -9.22
C SER A 167 -2.84 23.96 -7.85
N ALA A 168 -3.37 23.20 -6.89
CA ALA A 168 -3.55 23.64 -5.51
C ALA A 168 -2.22 23.69 -4.74
N ASP A 169 -2.10 24.66 -3.83
CA ASP A 169 -0.93 24.76 -2.96
C ASP A 169 -0.91 23.70 -1.86
N ALA A 170 -2.08 23.17 -1.51
CA ALA A 170 -2.28 22.05 -0.61
C ALA A 170 -3.66 21.41 -0.83
N PRO A 171 -3.84 20.12 -0.52
CA PRO A 171 -2.80 19.16 -0.14
C PRO A 171 -1.83 18.82 -1.28
N ARG A 172 -0.55 18.58 -0.97
CA ARG A 172 0.50 18.17 -1.93
C ARG A 172 1.05 16.79 -1.61
N ALA A 173 1.21 15.96 -2.63
CA ALA A 173 1.85 14.66 -2.48
C ALA A 173 3.37 14.82 -2.34
N LYS A 174 3.94 14.25 -1.28
CA LYS A 174 5.38 14.05 -1.14
C LYS A 174 5.71 12.60 -1.39
N VAL A 175 6.00 12.28 -2.65
CA VAL A 175 6.45 10.95 -3.05
C VAL A 175 7.86 10.73 -2.48
N ALA A 176 7.98 9.82 -1.52
CA ALA A 176 9.24 9.49 -0.88
C ALA A 176 9.96 8.35 -1.62
N ILE A 177 9.18 7.39 -2.13
CA ILE A 177 9.67 6.23 -2.88
C ILE A 177 8.78 6.06 -4.10
N ALA A 178 9.41 5.86 -5.25
CA ALA A 178 8.76 5.44 -6.48
C ALA A 178 9.67 4.44 -7.20
N HIS A 179 9.14 3.29 -7.59
CA HIS A 179 9.85 2.32 -8.42
C HIS A 179 8.91 1.52 -9.30
N ALA A 180 9.41 1.11 -10.45
CA ALA A 180 8.74 0.19 -11.36
C ALA A 180 9.70 -0.90 -11.79
N TYR A 181 9.21 -2.14 -11.90
CA TYR A 181 10.02 -3.25 -12.39
C TYR A 181 9.18 -4.33 -13.05
N LEU A 182 9.79 -4.99 -14.03
CA LEU A 182 9.29 -6.24 -14.59
C LEU A 182 9.82 -7.41 -13.77
N SER A 183 8.93 -8.28 -13.32
CA SER A 183 9.26 -9.53 -12.64
C SER A 183 8.90 -10.71 -13.55
N LYS A 184 9.91 -11.51 -13.90
CA LYS A 184 9.71 -12.72 -14.70
C LYS A 184 9.47 -13.92 -13.78
N GLY A 185 8.25 -14.45 -13.79
CA GLY A 185 7.92 -15.74 -13.21
C GLY A 185 8.01 -16.87 -14.24
N ASP A 186 7.73 -18.10 -13.81
CA ASP A 186 7.80 -19.29 -14.68
C ASP A 186 6.76 -19.27 -15.81
N TYR A 187 5.58 -18.68 -15.55
CA TYR A 187 4.44 -18.72 -16.48
C TYR A 187 3.97 -17.34 -16.94
N ARG A 188 4.46 -16.26 -16.33
CA ARG A 188 4.03 -14.89 -16.64
C ARG A 188 5.11 -13.88 -16.28
N THR A 189 5.07 -12.76 -16.97
CA THR A 189 5.85 -11.57 -16.62
C THR A 189 4.88 -10.51 -16.12
N THR A 190 5.18 -9.91 -14.98
CA THR A 190 4.33 -8.87 -14.39
C THR A 190 5.11 -7.57 -14.26
N LEU A 191 4.46 -6.46 -14.57
CA LEU A 191 4.90 -5.12 -14.19
C LEU A 191 4.39 -4.82 -12.79
N THR A 192 5.29 -4.50 -11.86
CA THR A 192 4.92 -3.92 -10.57
C THR A 192 5.27 -2.44 -10.59
N VAL A 193 4.31 -1.61 -10.23
CA VAL A 193 4.50 -0.17 -9.97
C VAL A 193 4.20 0.08 -8.50
N HIS A 194 5.08 0.82 -7.84
CA HIS A 194 4.95 1.17 -6.43
C HIS A 194 5.35 2.63 -6.22
N ALA A 195 4.50 3.37 -5.52
CA ALA A 195 4.79 4.69 -5.00
C ALA A 195 4.27 4.79 -3.56
N GLU A 196 5.04 5.43 -2.68
CA GLU A 196 4.60 5.74 -1.32
C GLU A 196 5.14 7.09 -0.86
N GLY A 197 4.45 7.68 0.11
CA GLY A 197 4.76 9.03 0.56
C GLY A 197 3.86 9.52 1.68
N THR A 198 3.82 10.85 1.80
CA THR A 198 2.86 11.55 2.65
C THR A 198 2.08 12.60 1.85
N PHE A 199 0.97 13.09 2.41
CA PHE A 199 0.30 14.30 1.91
C PHE A 199 0.54 15.47 2.88
N GLU A 200 1.07 16.57 2.38
CA GLU A 200 1.28 17.80 3.14
C GLU A 200 0.12 18.76 2.91
N PHE A 201 -0.45 19.33 3.97
CA PHE A 201 -1.71 20.08 3.88
C PHE A 201 -1.57 21.60 4.03
N GLY A 202 -0.42 22.12 4.44
CA GLY A 202 -0.29 23.55 4.74
C GLY A 202 -1.19 23.98 5.92
N SER A 203 -1.73 25.20 5.85
CA SER A 203 -2.63 25.75 6.88
C SER A 203 -4.10 25.48 6.57
N ALA A 204 -4.98 25.70 7.55
CA ALA A 204 -6.42 25.56 7.37
C ALA A 204 -6.95 26.49 6.26
N GLU A 205 -6.37 27.67 6.09
CA GLU A 205 -6.73 28.60 5.02
C GLU A 205 -6.32 28.08 3.64
N CYS A 206 -5.16 27.40 3.52
CA CYS A 206 -4.76 26.75 2.28
C CYS A 206 -5.75 25.64 1.90
N LEU A 207 -6.18 24.84 2.88
CA LEU A 207 -7.15 23.77 2.68
C LEU A 207 -8.54 24.30 2.36
N LEU A 208 -8.99 25.37 3.03
CA LEU A 208 -10.25 26.01 2.69
C LEU A 208 -10.23 26.56 1.28
N LYS A 209 -9.13 27.18 0.85
CA LYS A 209 -8.99 27.64 -0.53
C LYS A 209 -9.12 26.49 -1.51
N ALA A 210 -8.43 25.37 -1.27
CA ALA A 210 -8.55 24.19 -2.11
C ALA A 210 -9.97 23.59 -2.11
N TYR A 211 -10.66 23.63 -0.97
CA TYR A 211 -12.06 23.23 -0.84
C TYR A 211 -12.97 24.11 -1.70
N VAL A 212 -12.88 25.44 -1.57
CA VAL A 212 -13.71 26.40 -2.30
C VAL A 212 -13.41 26.38 -3.80
N ASP A 213 -12.14 26.30 -4.21
CA ASP A 213 -11.73 26.26 -5.62
C ASP A 213 -12.27 25.02 -6.35
N ARG A 214 -12.60 23.94 -5.62
CA ARG A 214 -13.20 22.71 -6.19
C ARG A 214 -14.73 22.73 -6.23
N HIS A 215 -15.37 23.50 -5.35
CA HIS A 215 -16.83 23.51 -5.25
C HIS A 215 -17.38 24.81 -5.85
N ASP A 216 -17.90 24.72 -7.09
CA ASP A 216 -18.49 25.85 -7.83
C ASP A 216 -19.62 26.60 -7.09
N TRP A 217 -20.18 25.99 -6.04
CA TRP A 217 -21.26 26.53 -5.22
C TRP A 217 -20.78 27.17 -3.91
N ALA A 218 -19.50 27.03 -3.54
CA ALA A 218 -18.95 27.59 -2.32
C ALA A 218 -18.69 29.09 -2.44
N ASP A 219 -18.90 29.85 -1.36
CA ASP A 219 -18.68 31.29 -1.37
C ASP A 219 -17.17 31.59 -1.31
N GLY A 220 -16.65 32.30 -2.31
CA GLY A 220 -15.24 32.71 -2.40
C GLY A 220 -14.74 33.58 -1.24
N GLU A 221 -15.65 34.16 -0.44
CA GLU A 221 -15.32 34.95 0.76
C GLU A 221 -15.37 34.15 2.06
N SER A 222 -15.58 32.83 1.99
CA SER A 222 -15.68 31.95 3.16
C SER A 222 -14.43 31.99 4.04
N THR A 223 -14.61 32.06 5.36
CA THR A 223 -13.52 31.89 6.32
C THR A 223 -13.50 30.48 6.90
N VAL A 224 -12.36 30.06 7.45
CA VAL A 224 -12.22 28.75 8.11
C VAL A 224 -13.25 28.60 9.22
N LYS A 225 -13.49 29.67 9.98
CA LYS A 225 -14.45 29.68 11.08
C LYS A 225 -15.89 29.47 10.61
N ASP A 226 -16.23 29.94 9.42
CA ASP A 226 -17.59 29.87 8.89
C ASP A 226 -17.86 28.53 8.17
N SER A 227 -16.80 27.87 7.69
CA SER A 227 -16.90 26.63 6.90
C SER A 227 -16.61 25.37 7.72
N ALA A 228 -15.98 25.49 8.89
CA ALA A 228 -15.69 24.34 9.75
C ALA A 228 -16.97 23.69 10.33
N PRO A 229 -17.04 22.36 10.42
CA PRO A 229 -16.07 21.37 9.91
C PRO A 229 -16.21 21.17 8.39
N PHE A 230 -15.10 20.83 7.74
CA PHE A 230 -15.08 20.45 6.32
C PHE A 230 -13.95 19.46 6.04
N GLU A 231 -13.99 18.82 4.88
CA GLU A 231 -12.99 17.85 4.46
C GLU A 231 -12.47 18.18 3.06
N VAL A 232 -11.19 17.89 2.82
CA VAL A 232 -10.54 18.16 1.54
C VAL A 232 -9.94 16.88 0.99
N ASP A 233 -10.29 16.50 -0.24
CA ASP A 233 -9.75 15.27 -0.84
C ASP A 233 -8.26 15.38 -1.06
N VAL A 234 -7.57 14.28 -0.78
CA VAL A 234 -6.15 14.15 -1.14
C VAL A 234 -5.98 14.18 -2.66
N PRO A 235 -4.79 14.57 -3.16
CA PRO A 235 -4.47 14.48 -4.58
C PRO A 235 -4.61 13.06 -5.11
N GLU A 236 -5.02 12.94 -6.38
CA GLU A 236 -5.07 11.66 -7.07
C GLU A 236 -3.68 11.27 -7.58
N VAL A 237 -3.34 9.99 -7.47
CA VAL A 237 -2.09 9.43 -8.03
C VAL A 237 -2.46 8.47 -9.16
N LYS A 238 -1.91 8.72 -10.35
CA LYS A 238 -2.10 7.91 -11.56
C LYS A 238 -0.77 7.26 -11.96
N PHE A 239 -0.81 6.00 -12.35
CA PHE A 239 0.29 5.31 -13.01
C PHE A 239 0.01 5.22 -14.51
N GLU A 240 0.81 5.91 -15.31
CA GLU A 240 0.79 5.82 -16.77
C GLU A 240 1.93 4.92 -17.24
N ILE A 241 1.59 3.90 -18.03
CA ILE A 241 2.55 2.91 -18.50
C ILE A 241 2.80 3.15 -19.98
N LEU A 242 4.04 3.43 -20.34
CA LEU A 242 4.44 3.87 -21.68
C LEU A 242 5.39 2.86 -22.34
N ASP A 243 5.30 2.72 -23.66
CA ASP A 243 6.32 2.03 -24.46
C ASP A 243 7.53 2.92 -24.78
N ASP A 244 8.46 2.41 -25.59
CA ASP A 244 9.69 3.11 -25.98
C ASP A 244 9.45 4.31 -26.91
N SER A 245 8.32 4.34 -27.62
CA SER A 245 7.87 5.46 -28.46
C SER A 245 7.15 6.56 -27.66
N GLY A 246 6.81 6.27 -26.40
CA GLY A 246 5.99 7.14 -25.55
C GLY A 246 4.48 6.93 -25.72
N PHE A 247 4.05 5.87 -26.40
CA PHE A 247 2.64 5.52 -26.52
C PHE A 247 2.10 4.99 -25.18
N LEU A 248 0.90 5.45 -24.79
CA LEU A 248 0.23 5.03 -23.55
C LEU A 248 -0.35 3.62 -23.70
N LEU A 249 0.24 2.66 -23.01
CA LEU A 249 -0.18 1.26 -23.00
C LEU A 249 -1.35 1.02 -22.05
N ASP A 250 -1.32 1.64 -20.87
CA ASP A 250 -2.35 1.50 -19.83
C ASP A 250 -2.27 2.68 -18.84
N ASN A 251 -3.37 2.95 -18.13
CA ASN A 251 -3.42 3.93 -17.05
C ASN A 251 -4.18 3.36 -15.83
N ARG A 252 -3.67 3.65 -14.63
CA ARG A 252 -4.23 3.13 -13.38
C ARG A 252 -4.30 4.24 -12.35
N THR A 253 -5.51 4.58 -11.94
CA THR A 253 -5.73 5.50 -10.81
C THR A 253 -5.65 4.76 -9.49
N CYS A 254 -4.80 5.23 -8.57
CA CYS A 254 -4.80 4.84 -7.17
C CYS A 254 -5.93 5.57 -6.45
N ARG A 255 -7.09 4.91 -6.31
CA ARG A 255 -8.24 5.47 -5.60
C ARG A 255 -8.06 5.30 -4.10
N PHE A 256 -7.53 6.32 -3.43
CA PHE A 256 -7.32 6.29 -1.99
C PHE A 256 -8.60 6.52 -1.17
N HIS A 257 -9.61 7.18 -1.74
CA HIS A 257 -10.81 7.62 -1.02
C HIS A 257 -10.45 8.36 0.27
N GLY A 258 -9.46 9.24 0.16
CA GLY A 258 -8.81 9.89 1.30
C GLY A 258 -9.21 11.36 1.40
N HIS A 259 -9.51 11.80 2.62
CA HIS A 259 -9.85 13.19 2.92
C HIS A 259 -9.01 13.68 4.11
N ILE A 260 -8.73 14.98 4.13
CA ILE A 260 -8.06 15.65 5.24
C ILE A 260 -9.15 16.35 6.05
N PRO A 261 -9.45 15.88 7.27
CA PRO A 261 -10.53 16.45 8.07
C PRO A 261 -10.08 17.74 8.74
N ILE A 262 -10.91 18.77 8.66
CA ILE A 262 -10.82 19.99 9.49
C ILE A 262 -11.90 19.93 10.55
N ASP A 263 -11.49 20.05 11.82
CA ASP A 263 -12.42 19.94 12.95
C ASP A 263 -13.33 21.17 13.10
N ASP A 264 -14.33 21.07 13.98
CA ASP A 264 -15.28 22.15 14.28
C ASP A 264 -14.62 23.46 14.77
N GLN A 265 -13.34 23.41 15.15
CA GLN A 265 -12.57 24.58 15.59
C GLN A 265 -11.67 25.14 14.47
N GLY A 266 -11.70 24.55 13.28
CA GLY A 266 -10.86 24.95 12.15
C GLY A 266 -9.42 24.43 12.24
N SER A 267 -9.15 23.42 13.07
CA SER A 267 -7.79 22.90 13.26
C SER A 267 -7.46 21.83 12.23
N VAL A 268 -6.24 21.91 11.67
CA VAL A 268 -5.68 20.87 10.80
C VAL A 268 -5.21 19.66 11.63
N PRO A 269 -5.15 18.45 11.04
CA PRO A 269 -4.55 17.28 11.67
C PRO A 269 -3.08 17.54 12.06
N ARG A 270 -2.65 16.96 13.19
CA ARG A 270 -1.32 17.14 13.78
C ARG A 270 -0.25 16.35 13.04
N ARG A 271 -0.64 15.36 12.25
CA ARG A 271 0.28 14.58 11.40
C ARG A 271 -0.23 14.45 9.97
N GLN A 272 0.72 14.14 9.09
CA GLN A 272 0.43 13.85 7.69
C GLN A 272 0.04 12.37 7.52
N PRO A 273 -0.94 12.03 6.65
CA PRO A 273 -1.25 10.66 6.32
C PRO A 273 -0.11 10.08 5.49
N ARG A 274 0.23 8.83 5.79
CA ARG A 274 1.09 8.01 4.96
C ARG A 274 0.24 7.29 3.93
N TRP A 275 0.68 7.30 2.68
CA TRP A 275 -0.02 6.64 1.59
C TRP A 275 0.86 5.64 0.85
N ILE A 276 0.23 4.61 0.29
CA ILE A 276 0.86 3.62 -0.60
C ILE A 276 -0.03 3.35 -1.81
N GLY A 277 0.50 3.59 -3.02
CA GLY A 277 -0.06 3.11 -4.27
C GLY A 277 0.81 1.98 -4.82
N ARG A 278 0.26 0.78 -4.96
CA ARG A 278 0.94 -0.36 -5.58
C ARG A 278 0.00 -1.09 -6.51
N ASP A 279 0.47 -1.36 -7.72
CA ASP A 279 -0.28 -2.15 -8.70
C ASP A 279 0.60 -3.21 -9.37
N VAL A 280 -0.02 -4.33 -9.75
CA VAL A 280 0.64 -5.47 -10.40
C VAL A 280 -0.14 -5.88 -11.64
N ILE A 281 0.50 -5.72 -12.79
CA ILE A 281 -0.12 -5.87 -14.11
C ILE A 281 0.54 -7.02 -14.84
N ASP A 282 -0.26 -7.88 -15.46
CA ASP A 282 0.24 -8.91 -16.37
C ASP A 282 0.55 -8.25 -17.71
N ILE A 283 1.83 -8.26 -18.13
CA ILE A 283 2.24 -7.54 -19.33
C ILE A 283 1.62 -8.13 -20.60
N SER A 284 1.16 -9.39 -20.58
CA SER A 284 0.46 -9.99 -21.73
C SER A 284 -0.89 -9.35 -22.01
N LYS A 285 -1.42 -8.56 -21.07
CA LYS A 285 -2.66 -7.78 -21.24
C LYS A 285 -2.41 -6.39 -21.82
N LEU A 286 -1.16 -5.95 -21.95
CA LEU A 286 -0.80 -4.65 -22.52
C LEU A 286 -0.74 -4.74 -24.05
N PRO A 287 -1.07 -3.66 -24.78
CA PRO A 287 -1.00 -3.63 -26.24
C PRO A 287 0.44 -3.55 -26.80
N GLY A 288 1.45 -3.54 -25.93
CA GLY A 288 2.87 -3.42 -26.26
C GLY A 288 3.75 -3.67 -25.03
N ASP A 289 5.07 -3.57 -25.21
CA ASP A 289 6.04 -3.81 -24.14
C ASP A 289 6.27 -2.54 -23.30
N PRO A 290 6.11 -2.59 -21.97
CA PRO A 290 6.33 -1.44 -21.11
C PRO A 290 7.81 -1.08 -21.03
N HIS A 291 8.12 0.19 -21.24
CA HIS A 291 9.47 0.74 -21.16
C HIS A 291 9.65 1.70 -19.98
N ARG A 292 8.61 2.49 -19.68
CA ARG A 292 8.65 3.54 -18.67
C ARG A 292 7.31 3.66 -17.96
N VAL A 293 7.35 4.10 -16.70
CA VAL A 293 6.17 4.46 -15.93
C VAL A 293 6.24 5.94 -15.53
N VAL A 294 5.12 6.65 -15.64
CA VAL A 294 4.96 7.99 -15.08
C VAL A 294 3.99 7.91 -13.91
N VAL A 295 4.45 8.31 -12.72
CA VAL A 295 3.60 8.54 -11.55
C VAL A 295 3.16 10.00 -11.63
N ARG A 296 1.92 10.21 -12.03
CA ARG A 296 1.32 11.54 -12.18
C ARG A 296 0.46 11.84 -10.96
N VAL A 297 0.74 12.95 -10.30
CA VAL A 297 -0.08 13.48 -9.21
C VAL A 297 -0.94 14.60 -9.78
N THR A 298 -2.25 14.50 -9.63
CA THR A 298 -3.22 15.52 -10.06
C THR A 298 -4.06 15.97 -8.88
N ASP A 299 -4.73 17.11 -9.02
CA ASP A 299 -5.79 17.48 -8.07
C ASP A 299 -6.85 16.36 -8.02
N GLY A 300 -7.47 16.16 -6.86
CA GLY A 300 -8.54 15.17 -6.70
C GLY A 300 -9.77 15.58 -7.51
N GLU A 301 -10.39 14.60 -8.19
CA GLU A 301 -11.70 14.75 -8.83
C GLU A 301 -12.78 14.18 -7.89
N GLU A 302 -13.91 14.89 -7.71
CA GLU A 302 -15.11 14.39 -7.00
C GLU A 302 -15.65 13.09 -7.63
#